data_AF-A0A496WK79-F1
#
_entry.id   AF-A0A496WK79-F1
#
_cell.length_a   1.000
_cell.length_b   1.000
_cell.length_c   1.000
_cell.angle_alpha   90.00
_cell.angle_beta   90.00
_cell.angle_gamma   90.00
#
_symmetry.space_group_name_H-M   'P 1'
#
loop_
_entity.id
_entity.type
_entity.pdbx_description
1 polymer ?
#
loop_
_entity_poly.entity_id
_entity_poly.type
_entity_poly.pdbx_seq_one_letter_code
_entity_poly.pdbx_strand_id
1 'polypeptide(L)'
;RLKTIIESLNKDAGYDLPWFVAQASFHPGSKEPEEKEVANGQQLLWEKGFANRGPNTDELGQEYRSDRVHFNQKGLTAHAERWCKALAAEYKWKTKSSNKSMNHDKQ
;
A
#
# COMPACT_ATOMS: atom_id res chain seq x y z
N ARG A 1 2.54 -4.83 17.95
CA ARG A 1 3.89 -5.28 17.50
C ARG A 1 4.53 -4.26 16.56
N LEU A 2 3.92 -3.87 15.44
CA LEU A 2 4.54 -2.92 14.50
C LEU A 2 4.82 -1.53 15.10
N LYS A 3 3.92 -0.98 15.95
CA LYS A 3 4.20 0.24 16.74
C LYS A 3 5.55 0.20 17.47
N THR A 4 5.82 -0.90 18.18
CA THR A 4 7.07 -1.07 18.94
C THR A 4 8.29 -1.05 18.03
N ILE A 5 8.19 -1.61 16.82
CA ILE A 5 9.26 -1.57 15.81
C ILE A 5 9.49 -0.14 15.33
N ILE A 6 8.41 0.59 15.03
CA ILE A 6 8.47 2.00 14.60
C ILE A 6 9.18 2.84 15.67
N GLU A 7 8.74 2.74 16.93
CA GLU A 7 9.29 3.52 18.04
C GLU A 7 10.75 3.17 18.34
N SER A 8 11.11 1.87 18.27
CA SER A 8 12.49 1.43 18.47
C SER A 8 13.40 1.94 17.34
N LEU A 9 12.95 1.85 16.08
CA LEU A 9 13.73 2.34 14.96
C LEU A 9 13.93 3.86 15.03
N ASN A 10 12.89 4.64 15.36
CA ASN A 10 13.04 6.10 15.50
C ASN A 10 14.03 6.45 16.61
N LYS A 11 14.00 5.70 17.72
CA LYS A 11 14.97 5.86 18.82
C LYS A 11 16.40 5.57 18.35
N ASP A 12 16.61 4.48 17.62
CA ASP A 12 17.93 4.07 17.14
C ASP A 12 18.45 5.02 16.04
N ALA A 13 17.56 5.53 15.19
CA ALA A 13 17.87 6.50 14.15
C ALA A 13 18.15 7.92 14.70
N GLY A 14 17.62 8.23 15.89
CA GLY A 14 17.73 9.55 16.52
C GLY A 14 16.77 10.61 15.96
N TYR A 15 15.81 10.21 15.12
CA TYR A 15 14.75 11.07 14.58
C TYR A 15 13.55 10.24 14.14
N ASP A 16 12.39 10.91 14.00
CA ASP A 16 11.17 10.26 13.53
C ASP A 16 11.21 10.02 12.02
N LEU A 17 11.22 8.74 11.62
CA LEU A 17 11.11 8.34 10.23
C LEU A 17 9.64 8.37 9.77
N PRO A 18 9.35 8.82 8.55
CA PRO A 18 8.00 8.71 8.00
C PRO A 18 7.71 7.25 7.60
N TRP A 19 6.93 6.57 8.44
CA TRP A 19 6.46 5.22 8.15
C TRP A 19 5.18 5.26 7.33
N PHE A 20 5.07 4.33 6.38
CA PHE A 20 3.81 4.04 5.71
C PHE A 20 3.50 2.57 5.87
N VAL A 21 2.25 2.25 6.14
CA VAL A 21 1.80 0.85 6.30
C VAL A 21 0.68 0.59 5.31
N ALA A 22 0.81 -0.44 4.48
CA ALA A 22 -0.23 -0.89 3.57
C ALA A 22 -1.32 -1.69 4.29
N GLN A 23 -2.52 -1.75 3.72
CA GLN A 23 -3.44 -2.85 4.00
C GLN A 23 -3.02 -4.05 3.15
N ALA A 24 -2.66 -5.14 3.82
CA ALA A 24 -2.17 -6.36 3.21
C ALA A 24 -2.50 -7.51 4.15
N SER A 25 -3.78 -7.89 4.19
CA SER A 25 -4.29 -8.97 5.02
C SER A 25 -4.70 -10.19 4.23
N PHE A 26 -4.91 -10.07 2.92
CA PHE A 26 -5.30 -11.18 2.06
C PHE A 26 -4.28 -12.32 2.12
N HIS A 27 -4.76 -13.54 2.38
CA HIS A 27 -4.00 -14.76 2.22
C HIS A 27 -4.94 -15.88 1.77
N PRO A 28 -4.61 -16.65 0.71
CA PRO A 28 -5.54 -17.63 0.12
C PRO A 28 -5.91 -18.80 1.05
N GLY A 29 -5.15 -19.01 2.13
CA GLY A 29 -5.46 -19.99 3.17
C GLY A 29 -6.13 -19.42 4.40
N SER A 30 -6.33 -18.10 4.47
CA SER A 30 -6.93 -17.43 5.62
C SER A 30 -8.45 -17.33 5.48
N LYS A 31 -9.12 -17.14 6.62
CA LYS A 31 -10.56 -16.89 6.68
C LYS A 31 -10.85 -15.47 7.12
N GLU A 32 -12.07 -15.01 6.83
CA GLU A 32 -12.57 -13.67 7.15
C GLU A 32 -12.28 -13.12 8.57
N PRO A 33 -12.29 -13.89 9.69
CA PRO A 33 -11.88 -13.29 10.96
C PRO A 33 -10.39 -12.94 11.01
N GLU A 34 -9.52 -13.77 10.42
CA GLU A 34 -8.06 -13.61 10.49
C GLU A 34 -7.58 -12.43 9.62
N GLU A 35 -8.08 -12.33 8.39
CA GLU A 35 -7.74 -11.23 7.49
C GLU A 35 -8.22 -9.89 8.07
N LYS A 36 -9.40 -9.88 8.70
CA LYS A 36 -9.95 -8.68 9.33
C LYS A 36 -9.12 -8.23 10.54
N GLU A 37 -8.63 -9.14 11.37
CA GLU A 37 -7.77 -8.79 12.50
C GLU A 37 -6.46 -8.13 12.04
N VAL A 38 -5.85 -8.65 10.98
CA VAL A 38 -4.65 -8.05 10.38
C VAL A 38 -4.95 -6.67 9.80
N ALA A 39 -6.02 -6.55 9.01
CA ALA A 39 -6.43 -5.28 8.41
C ALA A 39 -6.73 -4.21 9.49
N ASN A 40 -7.45 -4.57 10.55
CA ASN A 40 -7.74 -3.68 11.67
C ASN A 40 -6.45 -3.22 12.38
N GLY A 41 -5.48 -4.13 12.58
CA GLY A 41 -4.20 -3.80 13.19
C GLY A 41 -3.37 -2.82 12.33
N GLN A 42 -3.39 -2.99 11.01
CA GLN A 42 -2.76 -2.07 10.06
C GLN A 42 -3.46 -0.70 10.07
N GLN A 43 -4.79 -0.69 10.04
CA GLN A 43 -5.60 0.53 10.07
C GLN A 43 -5.40 1.35 11.34
N LEU A 44 -5.34 0.68 12.50
CA LEU A 44 -5.18 1.34 13.80
C LEU A 44 -3.88 2.16 13.87
N LEU A 45 -2.83 1.75 13.14
CA LEU A 45 -1.58 2.52 13.10
C LEU A 45 -1.78 3.88 12.42
N TRP A 46 -2.59 3.95 11.37
CA TRP A 46 -2.90 5.20 10.68
C TRP A 46 -3.82 6.08 11.52
N GLU A 47 -4.87 5.49 12.09
CA GLU A 47 -5.86 6.21 12.91
C GLU A 47 -5.25 6.82 14.17
N LYS A 48 -4.21 6.17 14.72
CA LYS A 48 -3.47 6.67 15.89
C LYS A 48 -2.26 7.53 15.52
N GLY A 49 -1.98 7.74 14.25
CA GLY A 49 -0.88 8.60 13.78
C GLY A 49 0.51 8.00 13.95
N PHE A 50 0.64 6.66 14.12
CA PHE A 50 1.94 5.99 14.18
C PHE A 50 2.58 5.78 12.81
N ALA A 51 1.77 5.76 11.75
CA ALA A 51 2.23 5.65 10.37
C ALA A 51 1.23 6.32 9.43
N ASN A 52 1.70 6.76 8.26
CA ASN A 52 0.84 7.20 7.17
C ASN A 52 0.17 6.01 6.48
N ARG A 53 -0.97 6.29 5.85
CA ARG A 53 -1.74 5.26 5.13
C ARG A 53 -1.06 4.88 3.82
N GLY A 54 -0.67 3.62 3.70
CA GLY A 54 -0.21 3.01 2.46
C GLY A 54 -1.37 2.50 1.59
N PRO A 55 -1.07 1.81 0.47
CA PRO A 55 -2.08 1.27 -0.42
C PRO A 55 -2.86 0.10 0.20
N ASN A 56 -4.08 -0.12 -0.28
CA ASN A 56 -4.80 -1.38 -0.05
C ASN A 56 -4.41 -2.38 -1.13
N THR A 57 -3.87 -3.53 -0.75
CA THR A 57 -3.45 -4.60 -1.68
C THR A 57 -4.37 -5.81 -1.67
N ASP A 58 -5.34 -5.86 -0.75
CA ASP A 58 -6.34 -6.94 -0.68
C ASP A 58 -7.28 -6.92 -1.89
N GLU A 59 -7.44 -5.74 -2.51
CA GLU A 59 -8.17 -5.56 -3.77
C GLU A 59 -7.47 -6.19 -4.99
N LEU A 60 -6.22 -6.65 -4.86
CA LEU A 60 -5.50 -7.32 -5.95
C LEU A 60 -5.79 -8.83 -5.92
N GLY A 61 -6.70 -9.23 -6.81
CA GLY A 61 -7.17 -10.61 -6.99
C GLY A 61 -6.14 -11.59 -7.57
N GLN A 62 -6.61 -12.79 -7.91
CA GLN A 62 -5.78 -13.92 -8.34
C GLN A 62 -4.99 -13.64 -9.63
N GLU A 63 -5.52 -12.83 -10.54
CA GLU A 63 -4.85 -12.45 -11.78
C GLU A 63 -3.56 -11.65 -11.57
N TYR A 64 -3.37 -11.09 -10.38
CA TYR A 64 -2.17 -10.37 -9.97
C TYR A 64 -1.15 -11.27 -9.26
N ARG A 65 -1.42 -12.57 -9.08
CA ARG A 65 -0.59 -13.49 -8.28
C ARG A 65 -0.01 -14.64 -9.11
N SER A 66 1.10 -15.22 -8.66
CA SER A 66 1.81 -16.31 -9.33
C SER A 66 1.51 -17.67 -8.72
N ASP A 67 1.35 -17.74 -7.40
CA ASP A 67 1.10 -18.95 -6.62
C ASP A 67 -0.10 -18.80 -5.67
N ARG A 68 -1.01 -17.88 -6.02
CA ARG A 68 -2.17 -17.42 -5.23
C ARG A 68 -1.83 -16.54 -4.02
N VAL A 69 -0.55 -16.41 -3.65
CA VAL A 69 -0.09 -15.56 -2.54
C VAL A 69 0.73 -14.40 -3.07
N HIS A 70 1.83 -14.67 -3.77
CA HIS A 70 2.81 -13.68 -4.18
C HIS A 70 2.43 -13.01 -5.49
N PHE A 71 2.66 -11.70 -5.59
CA PHE A 71 2.39 -10.95 -6.81
C PHE A 71 3.24 -11.43 -7.99
N ASN A 72 2.61 -11.56 -9.16
CA ASN A 72 3.30 -11.74 -10.44
C ASN A 72 3.73 -10.35 -10.99
N GLN A 73 4.29 -10.30 -12.21
CA GLN A 73 4.73 -9.03 -12.82
C GLN A 73 3.63 -7.97 -12.90
N LYS A 74 2.40 -8.38 -13.25
CA LYS A 74 1.23 -7.50 -13.29
C LYS A 74 0.89 -6.98 -11.88
N GLY A 75 0.94 -7.85 -10.88
CA GLY A 75 0.73 -7.51 -9.46
C GLY A 75 1.78 -6.55 -8.92
N LEU A 76 3.07 -6.77 -9.20
CA LEU A 76 4.14 -5.87 -8.77
C LEU A 76 4.03 -4.49 -9.42
N THR A 77 3.62 -4.43 -10.70
CA THR A 77 3.37 -3.17 -11.40
C THR A 77 2.24 -2.39 -10.73
N ALA A 78 1.09 -3.03 -10.51
CA ALA A 78 -0.04 -2.42 -9.82
C ALA A 78 0.29 -2.01 -8.37
N HIS A 79 1.07 -2.83 -7.65
CA HIS A 79 1.52 -2.55 -6.30
C HIS A 79 2.42 -1.29 -6.25
N ALA A 80 3.36 -1.15 -7.20
CA ALA A 80 4.22 0.02 -7.31
C ALA A 80 3.41 1.29 -7.62
N GLU A 81 2.47 1.23 -8.58
CA GLU A 81 1.59 2.36 -8.92
C GLU A 81 0.76 2.82 -7.71
N ARG A 82 0.20 1.88 -6.95
CA ARG A 82 -0.57 2.18 -5.74
C ARG A 82 0.31 2.83 -4.66
N TRP A 83 1.56 2.39 -4.49
CA TRP A 83 2.51 3.04 -3.59
C TRP A 83 2.88 4.46 -4.05
N CYS A 84 3.21 4.65 -5.33
CA CYS A 84 3.48 5.97 -5.88
C CYS A 84 2.31 6.93 -5.63
N LYS A 85 1.06 6.45 -5.78
CA LYS A 85 -0.14 7.24 -5.48
C LYS A 85 -0.26 7.60 -3.99
N ALA A 86 -0.02 6.64 -3.09
CA ALA A 86 -0.09 6.89 -1.64
C ALA A 86 0.97 7.91 -1.19
N LEU A 87 2.22 7.75 -1.66
CA LEU A 87 3.31 8.68 -1.39
C LEU A 87 3.04 10.06 -1.98
N ALA A 88 2.58 10.12 -3.23
CA ALA A 88 2.26 11.40 -3.87
C ALA A 88 1.13 12.15 -3.17
N ALA A 89 0.12 11.43 -2.66
CA ALA A 89 -0.97 12.03 -1.89
C ALA A 89 -0.46 12.63 -0.57
N GLU A 90 0.34 11.87 0.19
CA GLU A 90 0.88 12.31 1.47
C GLU A 90 1.85 13.48 1.33
N TYR A 91 2.82 13.37 0.42
CA TYR A 91 3.82 14.40 0.18
C TYR A 91 3.36 15.52 -0.76
N LYS A 92 2.09 15.46 -1.22
CA LYS A 92 1.48 16.44 -2.15
C LYS A 92 2.33 16.64 -3.42
N TRP A 93 2.90 15.55 -3.93
CA TRP A 93 3.66 15.59 -5.18
C TRP A 93 2.74 15.90 -6.36
N LYS A 94 3.16 16.81 -7.24
CA LYS A 94 2.46 17.04 -8.50
C LYS A 94 2.68 15.84 -9.42
N THR A 95 1.71 14.95 -9.49
CA THR A 95 1.69 13.91 -10.53
C THR A 95 1.27 14.58 -11.84
N LYS A 96 1.99 14.29 -12.94
CA LYS A 96 1.52 14.70 -14.26
C LYS A 96 0.24 13.92 -14.55
N SER A 97 -0.91 14.59 -14.51
CA SER A 97 -2.18 14.00 -14.94
C SER A 97 -2.02 13.46 -16.36
N SER A 98 -2.36 12.19 -16.56
CA SER A 98 -2.40 11.52 -17.85
C SER A 98 -3.58 12.04 -18.67
N ASN A 99 -3.52 13.29 -19.12
CA ASN A 99 -4.35 13.78 -20.21
C ASN A 99 -3.65 13.44 -21.53
N LYS A 100 -3.97 12.28 -22.08
CA LYS A 100 -3.78 12.02 -23.51
C LYS A 100 -5.11 11.54 -24.07
N SER A 101 -6.02 12.48 -24.31
CA SER A 101 -7.07 12.26 -25.31
C SER A 101 -6.37 12.17 -26.66
N MET A 102 -6.22 10.95 -27.16
CA MET A 102 -5.86 10.73 -28.56
C MET A 102 -7.07 11.10 -29.42
N ASN A 103 -7.09 12.34 -29.91
CA ASN A 103 -7.86 12.66 -31.11
C ASN A 103 -7.11 12.05 -32.29
N HIS A 104 -7.63 10.94 -32.81
CA HIS A 104 -7.28 10.47 -34.14
C HIS A 104 -8.21 11.14 -35.14
N ASP A 105 -7.84 12.35 -35.57
CA ASP A 105 -8.32 12.89 -36.84
C ASP A 105 -7.24 12.59 -37.89
N LYS A 106 -7.54 11.61 -38.75
CA LYS A 106 -6.80 11.39 -39.99
C LYS A 106 -7.40 12.32 -41.05
N GLN A 107 -6.58 13.22 -41.58
CA GLN A 107 -6.71 13.72 -42.96
C GLN A 107 -6.10 12.70 -43.92
#